data_AF-A0A4P9ZV78-F1
#
_entry.id   AF-A0A4P9ZV78-F1
#
_cell.length_a   1.000
_cell.length_b   1.000
_cell.length_c   1.000
_cell.angle_alpha   90.00
_cell.angle_beta   90.00
_cell.angle_gamma   90.00
#
_symmetry.space_group_name_H-M   'P 1'
#
loop_
_entity.id
_entity.type
_entity.pdbx_description
1 polymer ?
#
loop_
_entity_poly.entity_id
_entity_poly.type
_entity_poly.pdbx_seq_one_letter_code
_entity_poly.pdbx_strand_id
1 'polypeptide(L)'
;MSNVLKSNGVQDNSDPTLASPKLSSPTLSAQRTEAPEQPGPRLSKLNLLLDKSLASVVDTFSFEKLAECFPYLAQESPKLLAAAQSQISEFFRTTTEDEFQTIIHKRGLIQKLNQLDQLIEASKCRPNGTEQPNPATTKGQTHGADPATLVRARTYQTKQMELQRLTETYNHIYQQNNTMANELRDKSKALQEMKQHTAQLLDNMDKLVNTSSGLKSQALVEMSHQTMNP
;
A
#
# COMPACT_ATOMS: atom_id res chain seq x y z
N MET A 1 -5.66 -70.62 -19.94
CA MET A 1 -5.35 -69.71 -21.05
C MET A 1 -5.62 -68.30 -20.55
N SER A 2 -4.59 -67.48 -20.57
CA SER A 2 -4.34 -66.36 -19.66
C SER A 2 -4.41 -65.00 -20.37
N ASN A 3 -4.40 -63.94 -19.55
CA ASN A 3 -4.35 -62.49 -19.82
C ASN A 3 -5.74 -61.83 -19.91
N VAL A 4 -6.27 -61.10 -18.92
CA VAL A 4 -5.75 -60.12 -17.94
C VAL A 4 -5.18 -58.84 -18.56
N LEU A 5 -5.95 -57.75 -18.44
CA LEU A 5 -5.56 -56.34 -18.22
C LEU A 5 -6.86 -55.60 -17.82
N LYS A 6 -7.27 -55.53 -16.54
CA LYS A 6 -6.84 -54.61 -15.46
C LYS A 6 -6.73 -53.13 -15.86
N SER A 7 -7.81 -52.42 -15.56
CA SER A 7 -7.92 -51.14 -14.82
C SER A 7 -6.73 -50.16 -14.83
N ASN A 8 -7.00 -48.89 -15.18
CA ASN A 8 -7.03 -47.81 -14.18
C ASN A 8 -7.66 -46.54 -14.77
N GLY A 9 -8.56 -45.94 -13.99
CA GLY A 9 -9.10 -44.61 -14.25
C GLY A 9 -8.21 -43.52 -13.65
N VAL A 10 -8.39 -42.30 -14.18
CA VAL A 10 -8.22 -41.04 -13.46
C VAL A 10 -9.31 -40.09 -13.96
N GLN A 11 -10.12 -39.62 -13.01
CA GLN A 11 -11.15 -38.59 -13.15
C GLN A 11 -10.56 -37.19 -13.20
N ASP A 12 -11.40 -36.24 -13.66
CA ASP A 12 -11.49 -34.83 -13.23
C ASP A 12 -10.31 -33.91 -13.55
N ASN A 13 -10.49 -32.63 -13.93
CA ASN A 13 -11.68 -31.80 -14.04
C ASN A 13 -11.37 -30.62 -14.98
N SER A 14 -12.45 -30.05 -15.48
CA SER A 14 -12.61 -28.75 -16.15
C SER A 14 -11.64 -27.62 -15.81
N ASP A 15 -11.19 -26.89 -16.84
CA ASP A 15 -10.71 -25.50 -16.73
C ASP A 15 -11.55 -24.59 -17.65
N PRO A 16 -12.34 -23.65 -17.10
CA PRO A 16 -13.04 -22.64 -17.88
C PRO A 16 -12.43 -21.24 -17.67
N THR A 17 -12.60 -20.40 -18.70
CA THR A 17 -12.77 -18.94 -18.60
C THR A 17 -11.53 -18.05 -18.58
N LEU A 18 -11.30 -17.41 -19.73
CA LEU A 18 -10.71 -16.09 -19.91
C LEU A 18 -11.29 -15.08 -18.89
N ALA A 19 -10.49 -14.62 -17.92
CA ALA A 19 -10.85 -13.52 -17.04
C ALA A 19 -9.90 -12.34 -17.24
N SER A 20 -10.45 -11.24 -17.74
CA SER A 20 -9.80 -9.94 -17.88
C SER A 20 -9.31 -9.40 -16.53
N PRO A 21 -8.16 -8.69 -16.46
CA PRO A 21 -7.76 -8.03 -15.23
C PRO A 21 -8.63 -6.78 -15.00
N LYS A 22 -9.46 -6.83 -13.95
CA LYS A 22 -10.21 -5.68 -13.44
C LYS A 22 -9.23 -4.61 -12.93
N LEU A 23 -9.44 -3.38 -13.41
CA LEU A 23 -8.93 -2.15 -12.80
C LEU A 23 -9.41 -2.09 -11.34
N SER A 24 -8.48 -2.25 -10.38
CA SER A 24 -8.73 -1.90 -8.99
C SER A 24 -8.14 -0.52 -8.73
N SER A 25 -8.97 0.51 -8.89
CA SER A 25 -8.68 1.84 -8.37
C SER A 25 -8.57 1.77 -6.84
N PRO A 26 -7.47 2.24 -6.21
CA PRO A 26 -7.41 2.32 -4.77
C PRO A 26 -8.26 3.52 -4.33
N THR A 27 -9.44 3.23 -3.79
CA THR A 27 -10.24 4.18 -3.03
C THR A 27 -9.44 4.59 -1.79
N LEU A 28 -8.72 5.72 -1.89
CA LEU A 28 -8.03 6.40 -0.80
C LEU A 28 -9.05 7.04 0.16
N SER A 29 -9.89 6.24 0.81
CA SER A 29 -10.89 6.78 1.73
C SER A 29 -11.12 5.98 3.01
N ALA A 30 -10.31 4.94 3.29
CA ALA A 30 -10.54 4.04 4.41
C ALA A 30 -9.32 3.91 5.33
N GLN A 31 -8.89 5.01 5.95
CA GLN A 31 -8.16 4.92 7.21
C GLN A 31 -8.25 6.24 7.98
N ARG A 32 -9.43 6.51 8.54
CA ARG A 32 -9.54 7.37 9.71
C ARG A 32 -9.97 6.44 10.83
N THR A 33 -8.99 5.92 11.57
CA THR A 33 -9.23 5.06 12.71
C THR A 33 -9.94 5.88 13.77
N GLU A 34 -11.24 5.61 13.96
CA GLU A 34 -12.05 6.19 15.03
C GLU A 34 -11.70 5.48 16.35
N ALA A 35 -10.53 5.79 16.90
CA ALA A 35 -10.28 5.53 18.32
C ALA A 35 -11.00 6.62 19.14
N PRO A 36 -11.47 6.33 20.37
CA PRO A 36 -11.95 7.35 21.28
C PRO A 36 -10.79 8.26 21.66
N GLU A 37 -10.61 9.31 20.86
CA GLU A 37 -9.52 10.26 21.03
C GLU A 37 -9.73 11.03 22.32
N GLN A 38 -8.81 10.84 23.26
CA GLN A 38 -8.78 11.60 24.50
C GLN A 38 -8.59 13.10 24.20
N PRO A 39 -9.18 14.00 25.00
CA PRO A 39 -8.94 15.44 24.89
C PRO A 39 -7.44 15.78 24.92
N GLY A 40 -6.91 16.29 23.82
CA GLY A 40 -5.53 16.79 23.77
C GLY A 40 -5.34 18.08 24.58
N PRO A 41 -4.08 18.49 24.82
CA PRO A 41 -3.75 19.64 25.66
C PRO A 41 -4.38 20.95 25.15
N ARG A 42 -4.55 21.08 23.83
CA ARG A 42 -5.18 22.25 23.21
C ARG A 42 -6.68 22.29 23.42
N LEU A 43 -7.36 21.14 23.34
CA LEU A 43 -8.80 21.07 23.60
C LEU A 43 -9.10 21.40 25.07
N SER A 44 -8.29 20.89 26.01
CA SER A 44 -8.44 21.21 27.43
C SER A 44 -8.28 22.72 27.70
N LYS A 45 -7.32 23.37 27.02
CA LYS A 45 -7.15 24.83 27.10
C LYS A 45 -8.32 25.59 26.49
N LEU A 46 -8.89 25.09 25.40
CA LEU A 46 -10.08 25.69 24.78
C LEU A 46 -11.27 25.63 25.74
N ASN A 47 -11.53 24.47 26.34
CA ASN A 47 -12.61 24.30 27.33
C ASN A 47 -12.41 25.24 28.52
N LEU A 48 -11.19 25.28 29.09
CA LEU A 48 -10.88 26.19 30.19
C LEU A 48 -11.16 27.67 29.83
N LEU A 49 -10.84 28.08 28.60
CA LEU A 49 -11.07 29.44 28.14
C LEU A 49 -12.58 29.71 27.95
N LEU A 50 -13.31 28.75 27.39
CA LEU A 50 -14.76 28.84 27.24
C LEU A 50 -15.44 28.99 28.61
N ASP A 51 -15.10 28.12 29.57
CA ASP A 51 -15.64 28.15 30.93
C ASP A 51 -15.35 29.49 31.61
N LYS A 52 -14.10 29.98 31.49
CA LYS A 52 -13.70 31.28 32.05
C LYS A 52 -14.45 32.44 31.39
N SER A 53 -14.64 32.39 30.08
CA SER A 53 -15.37 33.44 29.35
C SER A 53 -16.86 33.46 29.73
N LEU A 54 -17.47 32.28 29.87
CA LEU A 54 -18.85 32.15 30.28
C LEU A 54 -19.06 32.65 31.71
N ALA A 55 -18.20 32.27 32.64
CA ALA A 55 -18.23 32.78 34.01
C ALA A 55 -18.14 34.31 34.04
N SER A 56 -17.21 34.91 33.28
CA SER A 56 -17.07 36.37 33.21
C SER A 56 -18.32 37.08 32.67
N VAL A 57 -19.05 36.47 31.72
CA VAL A 57 -20.29 37.04 31.18
C VAL A 57 -21.41 36.95 32.22
N VAL A 58 -21.54 35.81 32.90
CA VAL A 58 -22.54 35.61 33.96
C VAL A 58 -22.27 36.56 35.14
N ASP A 59 -21.02 36.74 35.55
CA ASP A 59 -20.63 37.66 36.62
C ASP A 59 -20.95 39.13 36.27
N THR A 60 -20.94 39.47 34.98
CA THR A 60 -21.31 40.81 34.51
C THR A 60 -22.80 41.08 34.73
N PHE A 61 -23.65 40.04 34.78
CA PHE A 61 -25.08 40.10 35.03
C PHE A 61 -25.38 40.04 36.54
N SER A 62 -24.96 41.09 37.26
CA SER A 62 -25.17 41.21 38.70
C SER A 62 -26.56 41.74 39.06
N PHE A 63 -27.01 41.40 40.27
CA PHE A 63 -28.27 41.91 40.82
C PHE A 63 -28.31 43.44 40.89
N GLU A 64 -27.18 44.10 41.18
CA GLU A 64 -27.09 45.57 41.27
C GLU A 64 -27.45 46.24 39.94
N LYS A 65 -26.86 45.78 38.83
CA LYS A 65 -27.17 46.31 37.49
C LYS A 65 -28.62 46.05 37.10
N LEU A 66 -29.16 44.91 37.53
CA LEU A 66 -30.53 44.55 37.26
C LEU A 66 -31.51 45.41 38.08
N ALA A 67 -31.16 45.75 39.33
CA ALA A 67 -31.91 46.66 40.16
C ALA A 67 -31.86 48.11 39.63
N GLU A 68 -30.76 48.54 39.03
CA GLU A 68 -30.65 49.85 38.35
C GLU A 68 -31.59 49.93 37.13
N CYS A 69 -31.72 48.85 36.35
CA CYS A 69 -32.63 48.79 35.21
C CYS A 69 -34.11 48.64 35.62
N PHE A 70 -34.38 48.02 36.77
CA PHE A 70 -35.74 47.77 37.27
C PHE A 70 -35.94 48.27 38.71
N PRO A 71 -35.83 49.59 38.96
CA PRO A 71 -35.80 50.15 40.32
C PRO A 71 -37.11 49.95 41.09
N TYR A 72 -38.25 50.01 40.41
CA TYR A 72 -39.57 49.79 41.02
C TYR A 72 -39.73 48.34 41.51
N LEU A 73 -39.34 47.37 40.67
CA LEU A 73 -39.46 45.94 40.98
C LEU A 73 -38.45 45.50 42.06
N ALA A 74 -37.29 46.15 42.10
CA ALA A 74 -36.29 45.95 43.15
C ALA A 74 -36.78 46.42 44.53
N GLN A 75 -37.64 47.44 44.59
CA GLN A 75 -38.25 47.92 45.84
C GLN A 75 -39.44 47.07 46.29
N GLU A 76 -40.35 46.71 45.38
CA GLU A 76 -41.54 45.90 45.74
C GLU A 76 -41.19 44.44 46.06
N SER A 77 -40.33 43.81 45.26
CA SER A 77 -40.11 42.36 45.35
C SER A 77 -38.65 41.97 45.01
N PRO A 78 -37.68 42.31 45.85
CA PRO A 78 -36.27 41.99 45.61
C PRO A 78 -36.02 40.46 45.53
N LYS A 79 -36.81 39.67 46.25
CA LYS A 79 -36.72 38.20 46.23
C LYS A 79 -37.08 37.60 44.87
N LEU A 80 -38.14 38.12 44.24
CA LEU A 80 -38.57 37.67 42.90
C LEU A 80 -37.52 38.03 41.86
N LEU A 81 -36.97 39.24 41.96
CA LEU A 81 -35.94 39.73 41.08
C LEU A 81 -34.64 38.92 41.18
N ALA A 82 -34.22 38.56 42.41
CA ALA A 82 -33.07 37.70 42.64
C ALA A 82 -33.30 36.27 42.10
N ALA A 83 -34.50 35.72 42.27
CA ALA A 83 -34.86 34.42 41.71
C ALA A 83 -34.81 34.42 40.17
N ALA A 84 -35.33 35.47 39.53
CA ALA A 84 -35.27 35.62 38.08
C ALA A 84 -33.82 35.75 37.59
N GLN A 85 -32.98 36.54 38.27
CA GLN A 85 -31.57 36.69 37.92
C GLN A 85 -30.80 35.37 38.05
N SER A 86 -31.06 34.59 39.10
CA SER A 86 -30.47 33.27 39.29
C SER A 86 -30.91 32.29 38.19
N GLN A 87 -32.21 32.28 37.87
CA GLN A 87 -32.77 31.39 36.84
C GLN A 87 -32.21 31.71 35.45
N ILE A 88 -32.11 32.99 35.11
CA ILE A 88 -31.53 33.41 33.83
C ILE A 88 -30.05 33.04 33.77
N SER A 89 -29.30 33.26 34.85
CA SER A 89 -27.88 32.93 34.93
C SER A 89 -27.64 31.43 34.78
N GLU A 90 -28.43 30.60 35.46
CA GLU A 90 -28.35 29.15 35.38
C GLU A 90 -28.75 28.64 33.99
N PHE A 91 -29.90 29.09 33.47
CA PHE A 91 -30.36 28.72 32.13
C PHE A 91 -29.33 29.09 31.06
N PHE A 92 -28.78 30.31 31.12
CA PHE A 92 -27.76 30.77 30.20
C PHE A 92 -26.50 29.91 30.28
N ARG A 93 -26.05 29.59 31.49
CA ARG A 93 -24.88 28.74 31.71
C ARG A 93 -25.08 27.34 31.13
N THR A 94 -26.15 26.65 31.53
CA THR A 94 -26.42 25.27 31.10
C THR A 94 -26.64 25.17 29.60
N THR A 95 -27.42 26.09 29.02
CA THR A 95 -27.70 26.09 27.57
C THR A 95 -26.42 26.35 26.78
N THR A 96 -25.59 27.28 27.24
CA THR A 96 -24.34 27.62 26.54
C THR A 96 -23.31 26.51 26.66
N GLU A 97 -23.17 25.87 27.82
CA GLU A 97 -22.29 24.70 28.02
C GLU A 97 -22.70 23.54 27.10
N ASP A 98 -24.00 23.25 26.99
CA ASP A 98 -24.51 22.19 26.10
C ASP A 98 -24.28 22.51 24.61
N GLU A 99 -24.52 23.75 24.20
CA GLU A 99 -24.25 24.21 22.84
C GLU A 99 -22.75 24.14 22.50
N PHE A 100 -21.86 24.47 23.45
CA PHE A 100 -20.42 24.32 23.26
C PHE A 100 -20.04 22.86 23.01
N GLN A 101 -20.56 21.92 23.81
CA GLN A 101 -20.30 20.50 23.59
C GLN A 101 -20.84 20.03 22.24
N THR A 102 -22.05 20.45 21.88
CA THR A 102 -22.66 20.15 20.58
C THR A 102 -21.79 20.63 19.42
N ILE A 103 -21.25 21.84 19.49
CA ILE A 103 -20.37 22.41 18.45
C ILE A 103 -19.04 21.63 18.39
N ILE A 104 -18.45 21.30 19.54
CA ILE A 104 -17.19 20.54 19.63
C ILE A 104 -17.35 19.17 18.95
N HIS A 105 -18.44 18.46 19.24
CA HIS A 105 -18.74 17.17 18.63
C HIS A 105 -19.07 17.29 17.14
N LYS A 106 -20.00 18.18 16.75
CA LYS A 106 -20.43 18.34 15.35
C LYS A 106 -19.29 18.71 14.41
N ARG A 107 -18.32 19.50 14.87
CA ARG A 107 -17.18 19.92 14.05
C ARG A 107 -15.99 18.94 14.12
N GLY A 108 -16.07 17.90 14.95
CA GLY A 108 -14.99 16.96 15.19
C GLY A 108 -13.73 17.65 15.70
N LEU A 109 -13.89 18.62 16.63
CA LEU A 109 -12.75 19.44 17.08
C LEU A 109 -11.69 18.63 17.82
N ILE A 110 -12.09 17.57 18.52
CA ILE A 110 -11.17 16.65 19.21
C ILE A 110 -10.11 16.14 18.21
N GLN A 111 -10.56 15.52 17.12
CA GLN A 111 -9.71 14.99 16.05
C GLN A 111 -8.83 16.05 15.41
N LYS A 112 -9.41 17.21 15.08
CA LYS A 112 -8.68 18.27 14.37
C LYS A 112 -7.59 18.89 15.25
N LEU A 113 -7.87 19.14 16.52
CA LEU A 113 -6.91 19.74 17.43
C LEU A 113 -5.81 18.75 17.82
N ASN A 114 -6.15 17.46 17.99
CA ASN A 114 -5.17 16.41 18.23
C ASN A 114 -4.25 16.20 17.02
N GLN A 115 -4.81 16.15 15.81
CA GLN A 115 -4.02 16.10 14.57
C GLN A 115 -3.10 17.30 14.43
N LEU A 116 -3.57 18.50 14.79
CA LEU A 116 -2.74 19.70 14.78
C LEU A 116 -1.59 19.61 15.77
N ASP A 117 -1.82 19.15 16.99
CA ASP A 117 -0.77 19.00 18.00
C ASP A 117 0.28 17.96 17.53
N GLN A 118 -0.15 16.83 16.94
CA GLN A 118 0.75 15.85 16.32
C GLN A 118 1.58 16.44 15.19
N LEU A 119 0.97 17.25 14.30
CA LEU A 119 1.68 17.92 13.21
C LEU A 119 2.72 18.92 13.74
N ILE A 120 2.41 19.64 14.81
CA ILE A 120 3.34 20.58 15.46
C ILE A 120 4.51 19.82 16.07
N GLU A 121 4.27 18.72 16.79
CA GLU A 121 5.33 17.89 17.35
C GLU A 121 6.22 17.29 16.26
N ALA A 122 5.62 16.73 15.22
CA ALA A 122 6.35 16.20 14.06
C ALA A 122 7.20 17.28 13.37
N SER A 123 6.73 18.52 13.32
CA SER A 123 7.50 19.64 12.76
C SER A 123 8.68 20.06 13.64
N LYS A 124 8.52 20.03 14.98
CA LYS A 124 9.59 20.36 15.93
C LYS A 124 10.70 19.30 15.96
N CYS A 125 10.34 18.04 15.74
CA CYS A 125 11.28 16.92 15.71
C CYS A 125 12.06 16.80 14.39
N ARG A 126 11.74 17.60 13.37
CA ARG A 126 12.53 17.64 12.14
C ARG A 126 13.84 18.40 12.41
N PRO A 127 15.02 17.78 12.22
CA PRO A 127 16.28 18.49 12.36
C PRO A 127 16.32 19.63 11.32
N ASN A 128 16.71 20.83 11.77
CA ASN A 128 16.74 22.09 11.02
C ASN A 128 17.68 22.11 9.79
N GLY A 129 18.05 20.97 9.19
CA GLY A 129 19.19 20.89 8.26
C GLY A 129 19.12 19.90 7.10
N THR A 130 18.03 19.15 6.88
CA THR A 130 17.95 18.21 5.72
C THR A 130 17.17 18.72 4.52
N GLU A 131 16.49 19.86 4.62
CA GLU A 131 15.89 20.55 3.48
C GLU A 131 16.62 21.88 3.29
N GLN A 132 17.40 22.01 2.20
CA GLN A 132 17.84 23.32 1.75
C GLN A 132 16.60 24.22 1.65
N PRO A 133 16.64 25.45 2.19
CA PRO A 133 15.56 26.39 2.00
C PRO A 133 15.53 26.74 0.52
N ASN A 134 14.63 26.10 -0.24
CA ASN A 134 14.35 26.52 -1.59
C ASN A 134 13.79 27.95 -1.49
N PRO A 135 14.44 28.98 -2.08
CA PRO A 135 13.99 30.37 -1.94
C PRO A 135 12.61 30.64 -2.57
N ALA A 136 11.96 29.65 -3.19
CA ALA A 136 10.59 29.75 -3.68
C ALA A 136 9.50 29.50 -2.62
N THR A 137 9.81 29.02 -1.41
CA THR A 137 8.81 28.75 -0.36
C THR A 137 8.85 29.73 0.81
N THR A 138 9.56 30.85 0.68
CA THR A 138 9.39 31.95 1.62
C THR A 138 7.97 32.49 1.49
N LYS A 139 7.22 32.38 2.60
CA LYS A 139 5.83 32.83 2.85
C LYS A 139 4.80 31.71 2.72
N GLY A 140 4.41 31.20 3.89
CA GLY A 140 3.29 30.30 4.10
C GLY A 140 2.00 30.74 3.40
N GLN A 141 1.77 30.18 2.22
CA GLN A 141 0.48 30.23 1.54
C GLN A 141 0.22 28.86 0.91
N THR A 142 -0.57 28.05 1.61
CA THR A 142 -1.31 26.92 1.02
C THR A 142 -2.26 27.36 -0.10
N HIS A 143 -2.45 28.67 -0.29
CA HIS A 143 -3.36 29.28 -1.27
C HIS A 143 -2.73 29.54 -2.65
N GLY A 144 -1.49 29.12 -2.89
CA GLY A 144 -0.80 29.34 -4.18
C GLY A 144 -0.31 28.07 -4.89
N ALA A 145 -0.56 26.87 -4.33
CA ALA A 145 -0.14 25.64 -4.99
C ALA A 145 -1.05 25.35 -6.19
N ASP A 146 -0.48 25.43 -7.40
CA ASP A 146 -1.13 25.02 -8.63
C ASP A 146 -1.71 23.60 -8.49
N PRO A 147 -2.98 23.35 -8.87
CA PRO A 147 -3.62 22.04 -8.73
C PRO A 147 -2.81 20.89 -9.32
N ALA A 148 -2.09 21.11 -10.43
CA ALA A 148 -1.25 20.07 -11.01
C ALA A 148 -0.06 19.72 -10.11
N THR A 149 0.50 20.69 -9.39
CA THR A 149 1.58 20.47 -8.42
C THR A 149 1.08 19.64 -7.22
N LEU A 150 -0.13 19.90 -6.71
CA LEU A 150 -0.70 19.13 -5.61
C LEU A 150 -0.98 17.68 -6.01
N VAL A 151 -1.56 17.46 -7.19
CA VAL A 151 -1.81 16.12 -7.72
C VAL A 151 -0.50 15.36 -7.92
N ARG A 152 0.53 16.01 -8.48
CA ARG A 152 1.85 15.40 -8.65
C ARG A 152 2.49 15.03 -7.32
N ALA A 153 2.49 15.95 -6.35
CA ALA A 153 3.04 15.70 -5.01
C ALA A 153 2.36 14.51 -4.33
N ARG A 154 1.02 14.42 -4.44
CA ARG A 154 0.27 13.29 -3.88
C ARG A 154 0.56 11.97 -4.61
N THR A 155 0.66 12.02 -5.94
CA THR A 155 0.87 10.83 -6.77
C THR A 155 2.33 10.33 -6.70
N TYR A 156 3.26 11.18 -6.28
CA TYR A 156 4.69 10.87 -6.21
C TYR A 156 4.97 9.63 -5.36
N GLN A 157 4.40 9.53 -4.16
CA GLN A 157 4.61 8.39 -3.26
C GLN A 157 4.14 7.08 -3.90
N THR A 158 2.95 7.07 -4.52
CA THR A 158 2.43 5.89 -5.22
C THR A 158 3.33 5.49 -6.39
N LYS A 159 3.76 6.47 -7.20
CA LYS A 159 4.69 6.22 -8.31
C LYS A 159 6.03 5.69 -7.83
N GLN A 160 6.52 6.16 -6.69
CA GLN A 160 7.77 5.68 -6.09
C GLN A 160 7.66 4.22 -5.67
N MET A 161 6.55 3.82 -5.04
CA MET A 161 6.29 2.42 -4.69
C MET A 161 6.18 1.53 -5.93
N GLU A 162 5.46 1.97 -6.97
CA GLU A 162 5.35 1.21 -8.22
C GLU A 162 6.68 1.09 -8.96
N LEU A 163 7.51 2.13 -8.94
CA LEU A 163 8.85 2.09 -9.53
C LEU A 163 9.73 1.05 -8.82
N GLN A 164 9.68 1.00 -7.48
CA GLN A 164 10.39 -0.02 -6.71
C GLN A 164 9.92 -1.42 -7.09
N ARG A 165 8.60 -1.65 -7.07
CA ARG A 165 7.99 -2.93 -7.46
C ARG A 165 8.39 -3.38 -8.87
N LEU A 166 8.34 -2.47 -9.84
CA LEU A 166 8.67 -2.77 -11.23
C LEU A 166 10.16 -3.07 -11.40
N THR A 167 11.02 -2.34 -10.68
CA THR A 167 12.48 -2.57 -10.69
C THR A 167 12.82 -3.93 -10.11
N GLU A 168 12.19 -4.31 -8.99
CA GLU A 168 12.33 -5.64 -8.40
C GLU A 168 11.89 -6.74 -9.35
N THR A 169 10.73 -6.57 -9.99
CA THR A 169 10.18 -7.53 -10.96
C THR A 169 11.10 -7.65 -12.20
N TYR A 170 11.59 -6.52 -12.72
CA TYR A 170 12.52 -6.50 -13.84
C TYR A 170 13.81 -7.26 -13.51
N ASN A 171 14.40 -6.97 -12.34
CA ASN A 171 15.63 -7.63 -11.90
C ASN A 171 15.41 -9.15 -11.73
N HIS A 172 14.26 -9.55 -11.20
CA HIS A 172 13.90 -10.96 -11.05
C HIS A 172 13.82 -11.68 -12.40
N ILE A 173 13.06 -11.14 -13.36
CA ILE A 173 12.91 -11.73 -14.70
C ILE A 173 14.25 -11.75 -15.43
N TYR A 174 15.05 -10.68 -15.31
CA TYR A 174 16.37 -10.61 -15.93
C TYR A 174 17.30 -11.71 -15.40
N GLN A 175 17.30 -11.96 -14.09
CA GLN A 175 18.07 -13.05 -13.48
C GLN A 175 17.58 -14.42 -13.98
N GLN A 176 16.27 -14.65 -14.02
CA GLN A 176 15.70 -15.91 -14.53
C GLN A 176 16.07 -16.15 -15.99
N ASN A 177 15.97 -15.14 -16.84
CA ASN A 177 16.32 -15.24 -18.25
C ASN A 177 17.80 -15.59 -18.44
N ASN A 178 18.70 -15.00 -17.64
CA ASN A 178 20.12 -15.35 -17.68
C ASN A 178 20.37 -16.80 -17.27
N THR A 179 19.67 -17.30 -16.25
CA THR A 179 19.77 -18.70 -15.83
C THR A 179 19.30 -19.63 -16.94
N MET A 180 18.12 -19.38 -17.53
CA MET A 180 17.59 -20.18 -18.63
C MET A 180 18.49 -20.15 -19.87
N ALA A 181 19.07 -19.00 -20.20
CA ALA A 181 19.99 -18.88 -21.32
C ALA A 181 21.28 -19.69 -21.11
N ASN A 182 21.78 -19.74 -19.88
CA ASN A 182 22.93 -20.58 -19.54
C ASN A 182 22.57 -22.08 -19.62
N GLU A 183 21.44 -22.49 -19.07
CA GLU A 183 20.96 -23.87 -19.18
C GLU A 183 20.77 -24.32 -20.63
N LEU A 184 20.23 -23.44 -21.48
CA LEU A 184 20.06 -23.74 -22.90
C LEU A 184 21.40 -23.90 -23.62
N ARG A 185 22.40 -23.07 -23.27
CA ARG A 185 23.76 -23.18 -23.80
C ARG A 185 24.39 -24.52 -23.41
N ASP A 186 24.25 -24.92 -22.16
CA ASP A 186 24.79 -26.19 -21.65
C ASP A 186 24.13 -27.39 -22.33
N LYS A 187 22.80 -27.39 -22.44
CA LYS A 187 22.06 -28.43 -23.15
C LYS A 187 22.42 -28.49 -24.64
N SER A 188 22.57 -27.34 -25.30
CA SER A 188 23.00 -27.28 -26.71
C SER A 188 24.41 -27.84 -26.90
N LYS A 189 25.32 -27.61 -25.94
CA LYS A 189 26.67 -28.18 -25.97
C LYS A 189 26.63 -29.71 -25.82
N ALA A 190 25.86 -30.21 -24.84
CA ALA A 190 25.69 -31.65 -24.62
C ALA A 190 25.07 -32.35 -25.84
N LEU A 191 24.06 -31.74 -26.48
CA LEU A 191 23.47 -32.27 -27.72
C LEU A 191 24.48 -32.32 -28.87
N GLN A 192 25.35 -31.31 -28.99
CA GLN A 192 26.38 -31.28 -30.01
C GLN A 192 27.45 -32.37 -29.78
N GLU A 193 27.87 -32.56 -28.53
CA GLU A 193 28.79 -33.64 -28.15
C GLU A 193 28.19 -35.03 -28.42
N MET A 194 26.92 -35.23 -28.04
CA MET A 194 26.20 -36.46 -28.32
C MET A 194 26.07 -36.70 -29.84
N LYS A 195 25.73 -35.67 -30.62
CA LYS A 195 25.66 -35.75 -32.09
C LYS A 195 27.00 -36.14 -32.69
N GLN A 196 28.11 -35.57 -32.21
CA GLN A 196 29.45 -35.93 -32.66
C GLN A 196 29.79 -37.39 -32.32
N HIS A 197 29.48 -37.84 -31.12
CA HIS A 197 29.69 -39.22 -30.70
C HIS A 197 28.90 -40.22 -31.55
N THR A 198 27.61 -39.94 -31.83
CA THR A 198 26.79 -40.79 -32.71
C THR A 198 27.33 -40.82 -34.14
N ALA A 199 27.78 -39.69 -34.68
CA ALA A 199 28.39 -39.64 -36.01
C ALA A 199 29.69 -40.46 -36.09
N GLN A 200 30.53 -40.40 -35.06
CA GLN A 200 31.74 -41.22 -34.96
C GLN A 200 31.41 -42.72 -34.86
N LEU A 201 30.37 -43.08 -34.10
CA LEU A 201 29.94 -44.48 -33.99
C LEU A 201 29.44 -45.03 -35.33
N LEU A 202 28.64 -44.24 -36.07
CA LEU A 202 28.18 -44.62 -37.41
C LEU A 202 29.35 -44.81 -38.38
N ASP A 203 30.32 -43.90 -38.40
CA ASP A 203 31.53 -44.02 -39.22
C ASP A 203 32.36 -45.27 -38.85
N ASN A 204 32.48 -45.58 -37.56
CA ASN A 204 33.13 -46.80 -37.09
C ASN A 204 32.38 -48.07 -37.53
N MET A 205 31.04 -48.05 -37.51
CA MET A 205 30.24 -49.16 -38.01
C MET A 205 30.37 -49.33 -39.53
N ASP A 206 30.34 -48.25 -40.30
CA ASP A 206 30.54 -48.29 -41.76
C ASP A 206 31.91 -48.88 -42.11
N LYS A 207 32.96 -48.45 -41.40
CA LYS A 207 34.31 -49.03 -41.54
C LYS A 207 34.33 -50.53 -41.24
N LEU A 208 33.67 -50.97 -40.16
CA LEU A 208 33.62 -52.39 -39.78
C LEU A 208 32.82 -53.25 -40.77
N VAL A 209 31.73 -52.73 -41.32
CA VAL A 209 30.95 -53.41 -42.37
C VAL A 209 31.77 -53.53 -43.65
N ASN A 210 32.51 -52.48 -44.03
CA ASN A 210 33.39 -52.51 -45.20
C ASN A 210 34.55 -53.50 -45.04
N THR A 211 35.16 -53.62 -43.86
CA THR A 211 36.20 -54.64 -43.63
C THR A 211 35.63 -56.05 -43.59
N SER A 212 34.45 -56.28 -43.00
CA SER A 212 33.79 -57.59 -42.98
C SER A 212 33.34 -58.04 -44.38
N SER A 213 32.80 -57.13 -45.18
CA SER A 213 32.45 -57.40 -46.58
C SER A 213 33.69 -57.62 -47.45
N GLY A 214 34.78 -56.87 -47.23
CA GLY A 214 36.08 -57.10 -47.86
C GLY A 214 36.71 -58.45 -47.49
N LEU A 215 36.61 -58.88 -46.23
CA LEU A 215 37.05 -60.20 -45.80
C LEU A 215 36.22 -61.33 -46.43
N LYS A 216 34.90 -61.14 -46.55
CA LYS A 216 34.03 -62.12 -47.24
C LYS A 216 34.33 -62.22 -48.73
N SER A 217 34.61 -61.11 -49.41
CA SER A 217 34.99 -61.15 -50.83
C SER A 217 36.37 -61.77 -51.01
N GLN A 218 37.32 -61.50 -50.13
CA GLN A 218 38.67 -62.08 -50.16
C GLN A 218 38.65 -63.60 -49.88
N ALA A 219 37.85 -64.05 -48.91
CA ALA A 219 37.66 -65.48 -48.62
C ALA A 219 36.93 -66.21 -49.78
N LEU A 220 35.97 -65.57 -50.44
CA LEU A 220 35.31 -66.14 -51.64
C LEU A 220 36.30 -66.27 -52.82
N VAL A 221 37.19 -65.31 -53.01
CA VAL A 221 38.25 -65.37 -54.03
C VAL A 221 39.25 -66.48 -53.72
N GLU A 222 39.69 -66.62 -52.47
CA GLU A 222 40.60 -67.69 -52.04
C GLU A 222 39.98 -69.09 -52.19
N MET A 223 38.70 -69.28 -51.84
CA MET A 223 38.00 -70.54 -52.07
C MET A 223 37.79 -70.87 -53.56
N SER A 224 37.65 -69.86 -54.43
CA SER A 224 37.61 -70.07 -55.89
C SER A 224 38.96 -70.52 -56.44
N HIS A 225 40.07 -70.03 -55.89
CA HIS A 225 41.41 -70.48 -56.29
C HIS A 225 41.75 -71.88 -55.77
N GLN A 226 41.21 -72.30 -54.62
CA GLN A 226 41.41 -73.65 -54.08
C GLN A 226 40.64 -74.75 -54.84
N THR A 227 39.56 -74.41 -55.55
CA THR A 227 38.72 -75.39 -56.29
C THR A 227 39.15 -75.58 -57.74
N MET A 228 40.19 -74.87 -58.20
CA MET A 228 40.63 -74.85 -59.60
C MET A 228 42.07 -75.33 -59.81
N ASN A 229 42.59 -76.16 -58.89
CA ASN A 229 43.86 -76.88 -59.04
C ASN A 229 43.62 -78.39 -58.84
N PRO A 230 43.47 -79.19 -59.91
CA PRO A 230 43.48 -80.66 -59.84
C PRO A 230 44.89 -81.23 -59.60
#